data_AF-A0A9Q0BV82-F1
#
_entry.id   AF-A0A9Q0BV82-F1
#
_cell.length_a   1.000
_cell.length_b   1.000
_cell.length_c   1.000
_cell.angle_alpha   90.00
_cell.angle_beta   90.00
_cell.angle_gamma   90.00
#
_symmetry.space_group_name_H-M   'P 1'
#
loop_
_entity.id
_entity.type
_entity.pdbx_description
1 polymer ?
#
loop_
_entity_poly.entity_id
_entity_poly.type
_entity_poly.pdbx_seq_one_letter_code
_entity_poly.pdbx_strand_id
1 'polypeptide(L)'
;MAEGSFHAEELNTPEWLNEQFITKVLSDYEKEPSLKVTNLAFTPASPKGDHYASIMFRARVEYTIQNGNFSKSLIIKTMPVEEGNKKDMFENSPIFKTEIGMYSKVLPECERILREVGDESKLYVDCIYHSLRPRQIIIFEDLVEMGYLVVRNRWLTQEEICSAYSKLAKIHANSMKMIMERPDFLKDFRHSMYDIPAFVDGPILNGGMGPFLELLGRIPELTKYQPHFEKIRLHFKDRMREIMLGYKNNPQPGLYVLCHGDYHSRNMMFKHNKETGRLEDCMLLDFQGCIVVPMAVDLMYSIYMLMGPEQRSDELETLLNYYFSTVVETLKKIGYQGEMPTLSGFWSEMKRHRYYEFLLLSTIFPMAVGLRVYSMDLEELIYNEETRNTDQSQFNEDELVPPDWLNSEFIEGVLKSDEMETVLKVIDLTFSPASAKGDHYASIMFRAKVKYYNRKGDFEKSLIIKTMPEAEGHKKELIGGSPIFETETGLYTKVLPEFERILRQAGDGTKLYVNCIYHSLAPHQVLIFEDLVEMDYFVLRDRDGALDEIHRVYFKLAKWHAASLKVQEEEFWSACISTNTLNFFS
;
A
#
# COMPACT_ATOMS: atom_id res chain seq x y z
N MET A 1 1.13 -18.98 -1.55
CA MET A 1 0.11 -17.92 -1.38
C MET A 1 -1.25 -18.58 -1.54
N ALA A 2 -2.23 -18.26 -0.69
CA ALA A 2 -3.55 -18.89 -0.71
C ALA A 2 -4.39 -18.40 -1.91
N GLU A 3 -5.35 -19.21 -2.37
CA GLU A 3 -6.16 -18.97 -3.60
C GLU A 3 -6.91 -17.61 -3.63
N GLY A 4 -7.14 -16.96 -2.48
CA GLY A 4 -7.78 -15.63 -2.41
C GLY A 4 -6.88 -14.43 -2.69
N SER A 5 -5.61 -14.62 -3.08
CA SER A 5 -4.62 -13.54 -3.27
C SER A 5 -4.45 -13.05 -4.72
N PHE A 6 -5.19 -13.64 -5.67
CA PHE A 6 -5.08 -13.36 -7.11
C PHE A 6 -6.46 -13.05 -7.73
N HIS A 7 -6.48 -12.38 -8.88
CA HIS A 7 -7.75 -12.20 -9.61
C HIS A 7 -8.22 -13.53 -10.23
N ALA A 8 -9.53 -13.79 -10.24
CA ALA A 8 -10.09 -15.05 -10.75
C ALA A 8 -9.72 -15.33 -12.22
N GLU A 9 -9.61 -14.29 -13.05
CA GLU A 9 -9.16 -14.39 -14.44
C GLU A 9 -7.67 -14.78 -14.57
N GLU A 10 -6.83 -14.48 -13.57
CA GLU A 10 -5.40 -14.86 -13.56
C GLU A 10 -5.20 -16.33 -13.18
N LEU A 11 -6.20 -16.97 -12.59
CA LEU A 11 -6.18 -18.40 -12.24
C LEU A 11 -6.47 -19.29 -13.45
N ASN A 12 -7.13 -18.76 -14.48
CA ASN A 12 -7.58 -19.51 -15.66
C ASN A 12 -6.85 -19.02 -16.92
N THR A 13 -5.80 -19.74 -17.32
CA THR A 13 -5.06 -19.39 -18.54
C THR A 13 -5.91 -19.64 -19.79
N PRO A 14 -6.02 -18.67 -20.73
CA PRO A 14 -6.79 -18.85 -21.96
C PRO A 14 -6.23 -19.96 -22.86
N GLU A 15 -7.09 -20.73 -23.52
CA GLU A 15 -6.69 -21.86 -24.39
C GLU A 15 -5.74 -21.48 -25.53
N TRP A 16 -5.81 -20.24 -26.02
CA TRP A 16 -4.94 -19.75 -27.10
C TRP A 16 -3.50 -19.51 -26.62
N LEU A 17 -3.29 -19.32 -25.31
CA LEU A 17 -1.99 -19.12 -24.71
C LEU A 17 -1.38 -20.48 -24.34
N ASN A 18 -0.95 -21.21 -25.36
CA ASN A 18 -0.52 -22.61 -25.26
C ASN A 18 0.89 -22.83 -25.82
N GLU A 19 1.35 -24.09 -25.79
CA GLU A 19 2.68 -24.51 -26.23
C GLU A 19 3.00 -24.09 -27.68
N GLN A 20 2.03 -24.20 -28.60
CA GLN A 20 2.24 -23.84 -30.01
C GLN A 20 2.49 -22.35 -30.17
N PHE A 21 1.71 -21.53 -29.46
CA PHE A 21 1.87 -20.08 -29.47
C PHE A 21 3.22 -19.67 -28.87
N ILE A 22 3.57 -20.19 -27.69
CA ILE A 22 4.85 -19.89 -27.02
C ILE A 22 6.05 -20.38 -27.83
N THR A 23 5.96 -21.56 -28.46
CA THR A 23 7.01 -22.05 -29.37
C THR A 23 7.25 -21.07 -30.49
N LYS A 24 6.18 -20.61 -31.17
CA LYS A 24 6.32 -19.63 -32.25
C LYS A 24 6.97 -18.33 -31.76
N VAL A 25 6.49 -17.79 -30.64
CA VAL A 25 7.04 -16.57 -30.03
C VAL A 25 8.54 -16.71 -29.76
N LEU A 26 8.96 -17.79 -29.11
CA LEU A 26 10.36 -17.99 -28.74
C LEU A 26 11.24 -18.33 -29.94
N SER A 27 10.75 -19.11 -30.92
CA SER A 27 11.46 -19.37 -32.17
C SER A 27 11.79 -18.07 -32.91
N ASP A 28 10.83 -17.15 -33.00
CA ASP A 28 11.01 -15.85 -33.66
C ASP A 28 11.98 -14.96 -32.88
N TYR A 29 11.84 -14.90 -31.55
CA TYR A 29 12.67 -14.07 -30.66
C TYR A 29 14.14 -14.53 -30.61
N GLU A 30 14.36 -15.82 -30.34
CA GLU A 30 15.70 -16.42 -30.26
C GLU A 30 16.34 -16.62 -31.65
N LYS A 31 15.56 -16.42 -32.72
CA LYS A 31 15.95 -16.69 -34.12
C LYS A 31 16.35 -18.15 -34.34
N GLU A 32 15.64 -19.06 -33.66
CA GLU A 32 15.88 -20.50 -33.68
C GLU A 32 14.64 -21.26 -34.16
N PRO A 33 14.51 -21.52 -35.47
CA PRO A 33 13.38 -22.27 -36.03
C PRO A 33 13.31 -23.73 -35.54
N SER A 34 14.41 -24.24 -34.98
CA SER A 34 14.50 -25.59 -34.42
C SER A 34 13.94 -25.70 -33.00
N LEU A 35 13.62 -24.57 -32.37
CA LEU A 35 13.14 -24.50 -30.99
C LEU A 35 11.86 -25.30 -30.80
N LYS A 36 11.83 -26.16 -29.78
CA LYS A 36 10.67 -26.91 -29.35
C LYS A 36 10.46 -26.76 -27.87
N VAL A 37 9.31 -26.22 -27.46
CA VAL A 37 8.90 -26.22 -26.06
C VAL A 37 8.63 -27.66 -25.64
N THR A 38 9.17 -28.05 -24.49
CA THR A 38 8.99 -29.39 -23.90
C THR A 38 8.13 -29.36 -22.64
N ASN A 39 8.07 -28.21 -21.98
CA ASN A 39 7.25 -28.00 -20.80
C ASN A 39 6.82 -26.53 -20.72
N LEU A 40 5.57 -26.30 -20.35
CA LEU A 40 4.98 -24.98 -20.21
C LEU A 40 4.04 -24.98 -19.01
N ALA A 41 4.34 -24.14 -18.04
CA ALA A 41 3.52 -23.97 -16.84
C ALA A 41 3.20 -22.49 -16.62
N PHE A 42 1.92 -22.19 -16.38
CA PHE A 42 1.45 -20.84 -16.07
C PHE A 42 1.14 -20.71 -14.59
N THR A 43 1.46 -19.55 -14.03
CA THR A 43 1.06 -19.13 -12.69
C THR A 43 0.62 -17.66 -12.74
N PRO A 44 -0.21 -17.18 -11.81
CA PRO A 44 -0.48 -15.75 -11.69
C PRO A 44 0.81 -14.95 -11.49
N ALA A 45 0.95 -13.81 -12.19
CA ALA A 45 2.19 -13.01 -12.13
C ALA A 45 2.21 -12.03 -10.95
N SER A 46 1.05 -11.51 -10.56
CA SER A 46 0.90 -10.38 -9.63
C SER A 46 -0.21 -10.61 -8.62
N PRO A 47 -0.05 -10.18 -7.35
CA PRO A 47 -1.15 -10.12 -6.38
C PRO A 47 -2.34 -9.27 -6.86
N LYS A 48 -3.51 -9.58 -6.30
CA LYS A 48 -4.74 -8.78 -6.50
C LYS A 48 -4.49 -7.29 -6.19
N GLY A 49 -4.93 -6.42 -7.11
CA GLY A 49 -4.85 -4.96 -6.94
C GLY A 49 -3.59 -4.26 -7.50
N ASP A 50 -2.59 -5.01 -8.01
CA ASP A 50 -1.40 -4.38 -8.62
C ASP A 50 -1.60 -3.93 -10.07
N HIS A 51 -2.47 -4.60 -10.85
CA HIS A 51 -2.72 -4.26 -12.25
C HIS A 51 -4.22 -4.25 -12.56
N TYR A 52 -4.84 -3.08 -12.52
CA TYR A 52 -6.29 -2.94 -12.69
C TYR A 52 -6.76 -3.09 -14.15
N ALA A 53 -5.91 -2.71 -15.11
CA ALA A 53 -6.28 -2.59 -16.52
C ALA A 53 -5.98 -3.84 -17.37
N SER A 54 -5.33 -4.86 -16.80
CA SER A 54 -4.84 -6.04 -17.54
C SER A 54 -4.77 -7.29 -16.66
N ILE A 55 -4.80 -8.46 -17.30
CA ILE A 55 -4.48 -9.76 -16.70
C ILE A 55 -3.00 -10.07 -16.91
N MET A 56 -2.31 -10.57 -15.87
CA MET A 56 -0.91 -10.96 -15.98
C MET A 56 -0.63 -12.42 -15.59
N PHE A 57 0.01 -13.14 -16.50
CA PHE A 57 0.49 -14.52 -16.30
C PHE A 57 2.00 -14.57 -16.25
N ARG A 58 2.56 -15.40 -15.37
CA ARG A 58 3.96 -15.82 -15.41
C ARG A 58 4.01 -17.20 -16.06
N ALA A 59 4.82 -17.34 -17.10
CA ALA A 59 5.03 -18.63 -17.78
C ALA A 59 6.46 -19.12 -17.55
N ARG A 60 6.59 -20.32 -17.01
CA ARG A 60 7.87 -21.06 -16.99
C ARG A 60 7.91 -21.96 -18.21
N VAL A 61 8.87 -21.71 -19.09
CA VAL A 61 9.02 -22.40 -20.37
C VAL A 61 10.33 -23.16 -20.39
N GLU A 62 10.26 -24.48 -20.57
CA GLU A 62 11.43 -25.30 -20.86
C GLU A 62 11.39 -25.67 -22.34
N TYR A 63 12.50 -25.49 -23.05
CA TYR A 63 12.58 -25.71 -24.48
C TYR A 63 13.93 -26.28 -24.89
N THR A 64 13.95 -26.89 -26.07
CA THR A 64 15.14 -27.48 -26.68
C THR A 64 15.43 -26.78 -27.99
N ILE A 65 16.71 -26.53 -28.26
CA ILE A 65 17.24 -26.18 -29.59
C ILE A 65 18.28 -27.24 -29.98
N GLN A 66 18.81 -27.20 -31.19
CA GLN A 66 19.77 -28.22 -31.68
C GLN A 66 20.95 -28.49 -30.74
N ASN A 67 21.35 -27.50 -29.92
CA ASN A 67 22.55 -27.56 -29.07
C ASN A 67 22.28 -27.62 -27.56
N GLY A 68 21.04 -27.85 -27.11
CA GLY A 68 20.79 -28.05 -25.68
C GLY A 68 19.36 -27.77 -25.22
N ASN A 69 19.18 -27.93 -23.90
CA ASN A 69 17.94 -27.67 -23.19
C ASN A 69 18.08 -26.36 -22.41
N PHE A 70 17.04 -25.54 -22.46
CA PHE A 70 17.00 -24.20 -21.89
C PHE A 70 15.69 -24.01 -21.11
N SER A 71 15.71 -23.05 -20.18
CA SER A 71 14.54 -22.64 -19.41
C SER A 71 14.47 -21.12 -19.38
N LYS A 72 13.28 -20.54 -19.55
CA LYS A 72 13.03 -19.10 -19.45
C LYS A 72 11.74 -18.85 -18.68
N SER A 73 11.75 -17.83 -17.82
CA SER A 73 10.55 -17.29 -17.18
C SER A 73 10.09 -16.05 -17.94
N LEU A 74 8.79 -15.98 -18.23
CA LEU A 74 8.16 -14.93 -19.02
C LEU A 74 7.04 -14.26 -18.21
N ILE A 75 6.88 -12.95 -18.39
CA ILE A 75 5.72 -12.21 -17.91
C ILE A 75 4.84 -11.86 -19.10
N ILE A 76 3.57 -12.23 -19.05
CA ILE A 76 2.61 -12.11 -20.15
C ILE A 76 1.47 -11.23 -19.68
N LYS A 77 1.30 -10.07 -20.32
CA LYS A 77 0.22 -9.11 -20.05
C LYS A 77 -0.79 -9.16 -21.20
N THR A 78 -2.07 -9.29 -20.88
CA THR A 78 -3.18 -9.33 -21.85
C THR A 78 -4.40 -8.57 -21.32
N MET A 79 -5.27 -8.12 -22.22
CA MET A 79 -6.54 -7.48 -21.82
C MET A 79 -7.51 -8.48 -21.19
N PRO A 80 -8.35 -8.05 -20.23
CA PRO A 80 -9.45 -8.85 -19.68
C PRO A 80 -10.38 -9.39 -20.77
N VAL A 81 -10.91 -10.59 -20.56
CA VAL A 81 -11.80 -11.26 -21.53
C VAL A 81 -13.24 -11.24 -21.04
N GLU A 82 -13.45 -11.25 -19.73
CA GLU A 82 -14.79 -11.21 -19.13
C GLU A 82 -15.52 -9.87 -19.36
N GLU A 83 -16.83 -9.93 -19.50
CA GLU A 83 -17.69 -8.74 -19.64
C GLU A 83 -17.86 -8.03 -18.29
N GLY A 84 -17.79 -6.69 -18.28
CA GLY A 84 -17.95 -5.89 -17.08
C GLY A 84 -17.36 -4.47 -17.19
N ASN A 85 -17.48 -3.69 -16.12
CA ASN A 85 -17.09 -2.26 -16.08
C ASN A 85 -15.63 -2.02 -16.52
N LYS A 86 -14.71 -2.95 -16.22
CA LYS A 86 -13.30 -2.86 -16.63
C LYS A 86 -13.13 -2.96 -18.15
N LYS A 87 -13.80 -3.94 -18.78
CA LYS A 87 -13.76 -4.11 -20.24
C LYS A 87 -14.34 -2.87 -20.91
N ASP A 88 -15.49 -2.39 -20.46
CA ASP A 88 -16.16 -1.20 -21.05
C ASP A 88 -15.29 0.06 -20.94
N MET A 89 -14.54 0.22 -19.84
CA MET A 89 -13.64 1.37 -19.65
C MET A 89 -12.38 1.28 -20.53
N PHE A 90 -11.88 0.08 -20.84
CA PHE A 90 -10.58 -0.11 -21.50
C PHE A 90 -10.63 -0.65 -22.93
N GLU A 91 -11.76 -1.15 -23.43
CA GLU A 91 -11.88 -1.80 -24.75
C GLU A 91 -11.45 -0.88 -25.91
N ASN A 92 -11.71 0.43 -25.78
CA ASN A 92 -11.30 1.46 -26.75
C ASN A 92 -10.16 2.36 -26.23
N SER A 93 -9.51 1.97 -25.14
CA SER A 93 -8.47 2.80 -24.51
C SER A 93 -7.14 2.72 -25.26
N PRO A 94 -6.39 3.83 -25.39
CA PRO A 94 -5.08 3.82 -26.03
C PRO A 94 -3.99 3.11 -25.21
N ILE A 95 -4.24 2.77 -23.94
CA ILE A 95 -3.22 2.33 -22.97
C ILE A 95 -2.32 1.19 -23.47
N PHE A 96 -2.89 0.16 -24.09
CA PHE A 96 -2.13 -1.01 -24.55
C PHE A 96 -1.30 -0.68 -25.79
N LYS A 97 -1.86 0.14 -26.69
CA LYS A 97 -1.14 0.67 -27.87
C LYS A 97 0.03 1.56 -27.42
N THR A 98 -0.19 2.38 -26.40
CA THR A 98 0.83 3.25 -25.79
C THR A 98 1.96 2.42 -25.21
N GLU A 99 1.64 1.41 -24.39
CA GLU A 99 2.64 0.53 -23.76
C GLU A 99 3.46 -0.22 -24.81
N ILE A 100 2.81 -0.83 -25.82
CA ILE A 100 3.52 -1.45 -26.96
C ILE A 100 4.43 -0.44 -27.64
N GLY A 101 3.95 0.79 -27.89
CA GLY A 101 4.74 1.84 -28.51
C GLY A 101 5.98 2.20 -27.70
N MET A 102 5.89 2.21 -26.36
CA MET A 102 7.03 2.48 -25.50
C MET A 102 8.09 1.39 -25.62
N TYR A 103 7.70 0.12 -25.46
CA TYR A 103 8.63 -1.01 -25.48
C TYR A 103 9.18 -1.34 -26.88
N SER A 104 8.40 -1.16 -27.94
CA SER A 104 8.81 -1.51 -29.31
C SER A 104 9.51 -0.38 -30.08
N LYS A 105 9.35 0.88 -29.64
CA LYS A 105 9.83 2.05 -30.40
C LYS A 105 10.56 3.07 -29.55
N VAL A 106 9.95 3.59 -28.48
CA VAL A 106 10.50 4.77 -27.78
C VAL A 106 11.68 4.41 -26.88
N LEU A 107 11.51 3.45 -25.96
CA LEU A 107 12.55 3.05 -25.01
C LEU A 107 13.79 2.47 -25.73
N PRO A 108 13.65 1.63 -26.78
CA PRO A 108 14.80 1.22 -27.59
C PRO A 108 15.55 2.40 -28.22
N GLU A 109 14.84 3.41 -28.71
CA GLU A 109 15.46 4.60 -29.29
C GLU A 109 16.14 5.47 -28.23
N CYS A 110 15.57 5.59 -27.02
CA CYS A 110 16.22 6.25 -25.88
C CYS A 110 17.54 5.55 -25.53
N GLU A 111 17.55 4.23 -25.38
CA GLU A 111 18.78 3.47 -25.11
C GLU A 111 19.79 3.59 -26.26
N ARG A 112 19.35 3.63 -27.52
CA ARG A 112 20.22 3.84 -28.68
C ARG A 112 20.94 5.19 -28.60
N ILE A 113 20.21 6.27 -28.34
CA ILE A 113 20.76 7.64 -28.22
C ILE A 113 21.73 7.73 -27.03
N LEU A 114 21.40 7.12 -25.89
CA LEU A 114 22.28 7.08 -24.72
C LEU A 114 23.59 6.32 -25.02
N ARG A 115 23.49 5.20 -25.74
CA ARG A 115 24.65 4.38 -26.11
C ARG A 115 25.59 5.12 -27.08
N GLU A 116 25.06 5.95 -27.98
CA GLU A 116 25.87 6.80 -28.87
C GLU A 116 26.78 7.76 -28.11
N VAL A 117 26.44 8.09 -26.87
CA VAL A 117 27.21 8.98 -26.00
C VAL A 117 27.92 8.25 -24.85
N GLY A 118 27.99 6.92 -24.92
CA GLY A 118 28.67 6.06 -23.96
C GLY A 118 27.92 5.84 -22.64
N ASP A 119 26.63 6.14 -22.57
CA ASP A 119 25.78 5.82 -21.41
C ASP A 119 25.09 4.47 -21.64
N GLU A 120 25.48 3.45 -20.87
CA GLU A 120 24.96 2.08 -20.98
C GLU A 120 23.72 1.81 -20.10
N SER A 121 22.99 2.85 -19.70
CA SER A 121 21.80 2.68 -18.88
C SER A 121 20.73 1.83 -19.56
N LYS A 122 20.35 0.73 -18.91
CA LYS A 122 19.15 -0.04 -19.23
C LYS A 122 17.91 0.69 -18.69
N LEU A 123 16.99 1.08 -19.56
CA LEU A 123 15.79 1.85 -19.21
C LEU A 123 14.53 0.97 -19.10
N TYR A 124 14.56 -0.22 -19.68
CA TYR A 124 13.39 -1.08 -19.78
C TYR A 124 13.76 -2.57 -19.85
N VAL A 125 12.84 -3.44 -19.42
CA VAL A 125 12.94 -4.89 -19.56
C VAL A 125 12.72 -5.31 -21.02
N ASP A 126 13.44 -6.32 -21.48
CA ASP A 126 13.32 -6.78 -22.86
C ASP A 126 11.90 -7.31 -23.15
N CYS A 127 11.30 -6.75 -24.21
CA CYS A 127 10.02 -7.18 -24.75
C CYS A 127 10.26 -8.28 -25.79
N ILE A 128 9.82 -9.48 -25.47
CA ILE A 128 9.99 -10.69 -26.29
C ILE A 128 8.99 -10.71 -27.44
N TYR A 129 7.74 -10.35 -27.15
CA TYR A 129 6.66 -10.38 -28.13
C TYR A 129 5.60 -9.35 -27.79
N HIS A 130 4.98 -8.79 -28.83
CA HIS A 130 3.81 -7.96 -28.65
C HIS A 130 2.88 -8.09 -29.86
N SER A 131 1.59 -7.90 -29.63
CA SER A 131 0.62 -7.78 -30.71
C SER A 131 -0.57 -6.93 -30.29
N LEU A 132 -1.15 -6.24 -31.26
CA LEU A 132 -2.48 -5.61 -31.14
C LEU A 132 -3.57 -6.46 -31.80
N ARG A 133 -3.22 -7.36 -32.73
CA ARG A 133 -4.16 -8.18 -33.50
C ARG A 133 -3.59 -9.59 -33.77
N PRO A 134 -4.38 -10.66 -33.62
CA PRO A 134 -5.81 -10.66 -33.27
C PRO A 134 -6.09 -10.36 -31.80
N ARG A 135 -5.06 -10.28 -30.95
CA ARG A 135 -5.18 -10.06 -29.51
C ARG A 135 -4.17 -9.01 -29.05
N GLN A 136 -4.56 -8.27 -28.02
CA GLN A 136 -3.70 -7.33 -27.31
C GLN A 136 -2.88 -8.10 -26.27
N ILE A 137 -1.60 -8.33 -26.57
CA ILE A 137 -0.65 -9.07 -25.71
C ILE A 137 0.73 -8.41 -25.73
N ILE A 138 1.41 -8.41 -24.59
CA ILE A 138 2.85 -8.12 -24.47
C ILE A 138 3.49 -9.22 -23.62
N ILE A 139 4.68 -9.67 -24.01
CA ILE A 139 5.47 -10.69 -23.32
C ILE A 139 6.85 -10.10 -23.02
N PHE A 140 7.25 -10.15 -21.75
CA PHE A 140 8.53 -9.67 -21.24
C PHE A 140 9.37 -10.81 -20.67
N GLU A 141 10.67 -10.57 -20.55
CA GLU A 141 11.49 -11.33 -19.61
C GLU A 141 11.06 -11.10 -18.15
N ASP A 142 11.21 -12.13 -17.32
CA ASP A 142 10.87 -12.04 -15.90
C ASP A 142 12.01 -11.42 -15.07
N LEU A 143 11.82 -10.17 -14.67
CA LEU A 143 12.77 -9.43 -13.84
C LEU A 143 13.03 -10.08 -12.47
N VAL A 144 12.11 -10.91 -11.96
CA VAL A 144 12.32 -11.63 -10.69
C VAL A 144 13.50 -12.61 -10.81
N GLU A 145 13.63 -13.31 -11.94
CA GLU A 145 14.77 -14.20 -12.22
C GLU A 145 16.08 -13.42 -12.35
N MET A 146 16.01 -12.13 -12.71
CA MET A 146 17.16 -11.22 -12.81
C MET A 146 17.54 -10.58 -11.47
N GLY A 147 16.82 -10.89 -10.39
CA GLY A 147 17.08 -10.43 -9.03
C GLY A 147 16.41 -9.10 -8.65
N TYR A 148 15.47 -8.61 -9.46
CA TYR A 148 14.70 -7.42 -9.13
C TYR A 148 13.48 -7.76 -8.28
N LEU A 149 13.10 -6.86 -7.38
CA LEU A 149 11.96 -7.03 -6.49
C LEU A 149 11.16 -5.72 -6.36
N VAL A 150 9.83 -5.83 -6.20
CA VAL A 150 8.96 -4.69 -5.87
C VAL A 150 9.07 -4.43 -4.37
N VAL A 151 9.27 -3.16 -3.99
CA VAL A 151 9.21 -2.74 -2.58
C VAL A 151 7.74 -2.52 -2.18
N ARG A 152 7.23 -3.34 -1.26
CA ARG A 152 5.80 -3.33 -0.87
C ARG A 152 5.53 -2.83 0.54
N ASN A 153 6.39 -3.20 1.49
CA ASN A 153 6.09 -3.11 2.93
C ASN A 153 6.75 -1.89 3.60
N ARG A 154 7.34 -0.98 2.82
CA ARG A 154 7.95 0.26 3.31
C ARG A 154 7.94 1.33 2.24
N TRP A 155 8.21 2.56 2.64
CA TRP A 155 8.53 3.64 1.72
C TRP A 155 9.89 3.39 1.05
N LEU A 156 10.07 3.96 -0.15
CA LEU A 156 11.35 3.91 -0.84
C LEU A 156 12.38 4.74 -0.08
N THR A 157 13.63 4.28 -0.08
CA THR A 157 14.76 5.05 0.46
C THR A 157 15.13 6.18 -0.51
N GLN A 158 15.85 7.18 -0.02
CA GLN A 158 16.40 8.25 -0.86
C GLN A 158 17.21 7.71 -2.05
N GLU A 159 18.02 6.66 -1.83
CA GLU A 159 18.84 6.04 -2.88
C GLU A 159 17.99 5.38 -3.97
N GLU A 160 16.92 4.68 -3.58
CA GLU A 160 15.96 4.07 -4.51
C GLU A 160 15.21 5.13 -5.32
N ILE A 161 14.77 6.22 -4.68
CA ILE A 161 14.10 7.34 -5.37
C ILE A 161 15.05 8.01 -6.36
N CYS A 162 16.29 8.28 -5.97
CA CYS A 162 17.31 8.81 -6.88
C CYS A 162 17.56 7.88 -8.07
N SER A 163 17.66 6.57 -7.84
CA SER A 163 17.83 5.60 -8.93
C SER A 163 16.65 5.62 -9.92
N ALA A 164 15.41 5.63 -9.39
CA ALA A 164 14.21 5.76 -10.22
C ALA A 164 14.18 7.09 -11.00
N TYR A 165 14.46 8.20 -10.33
CA TYR A 165 14.51 9.54 -10.93
C TYR A 165 15.58 9.66 -12.00
N SER A 166 16.72 8.97 -11.86
CA SER A 166 17.75 8.91 -12.89
C SER A 166 17.21 8.28 -14.18
N LYS A 167 16.47 7.15 -14.08
CA LYS A 167 15.83 6.51 -15.24
C LYS A 167 14.77 7.44 -15.88
N LEU A 168 13.91 8.05 -15.06
CA LEU A 168 12.90 9.00 -15.52
C LEU A 168 13.52 10.21 -16.22
N ALA A 169 14.55 10.81 -15.61
CA ALA A 169 15.26 11.97 -16.16
C ALA A 169 15.87 11.67 -17.54
N LYS A 170 16.45 10.48 -17.72
CA LYS A 170 17.00 10.04 -19.00
C LYS A 170 15.92 9.85 -20.06
N ILE A 171 14.77 9.27 -19.70
CA ILE A 171 13.61 9.15 -20.60
C ILE A 171 13.09 10.54 -20.97
N HIS A 172 12.92 11.43 -20.00
CA HIS A 172 12.46 12.79 -20.21
C HIS A 172 13.41 13.59 -21.11
N ALA A 173 14.72 13.57 -20.86
CA ALA A 173 15.71 14.23 -21.70
C ALA A 173 15.69 13.72 -23.16
N ASN A 174 15.63 12.40 -23.35
CA ASN A 174 15.50 11.80 -24.69
C ASN A 174 14.20 12.23 -25.37
N SER A 175 13.08 12.25 -24.64
CA SER A 175 11.79 12.67 -25.19
C SER A 175 11.77 14.15 -25.57
N MET A 176 12.42 15.05 -24.80
CA MET A 176 12.57 16.46 -25.17
C MET A 176 13.34 16.60 -26.48
N LYS A 177 14.42 15.82 -26.65
CA LYS A 177 15.16 15.76 -27.91
C LYS A 177 14.27 15.29 -29.07
N MET A 178 13.47 14.25 -28.86
CA MET A 178 12.54 13.75 -29.88
C MET A 178 11.43 14.77 -30.21
N ILE A 179 10.85 15.42 -29.21
CA ILE A 179 9.83 16.47 -29.39
C ILE A 179 10.37 17.60 -30.26
N MET A 180 11.60 18.05 -29.98
CA MET A 180 12.23 19.17 -30.67
C MET A 180 12.71 18.80 -32.09
N GLU A 181 13.39 17.67 -32.22
CA GLU A 181 14.16 17.34 -33.44
C GLU A 181 13.42 16.38 -34.38
N ARG A 182 12.48 15.58 -33.83
CA ARG A 182 11.70 14.56 -34.57
C ARG A 182 10.26 14.50 -34.06
N PRO A 183 9.47 15.59 -34.12
CA PRO A 183 8.15 15.67 -33.48
C PRO A 183 7.15 14.59 -33.95
N ASP A 184 7.29 14.10 -35.18
CA ASP A 184 6.49 13.00 -35.73
C ASP A 184 6.77 11.64 -35.08
N PHE A 185 7.94 11.49 -34.43
CA PHE A 185 8.32 10.26 -33.74
C PHE A 185 7.37 9.93 -32.59
N LEU A 186 6.86 10.97 -31.90
CA LEU A 186 5.98 10.85 -30.74
C LEU A 186 4.50 11.20 -31.03
N LYS A 187 4.09 11.25 -32.30
CA LYS A 187 2.71 11.64 -32.68
C LYS A 187 1.62 10.73 -32.07
N ASP A 188 1.92 9.44 -31.88
CA ASP A 188 1.00 8.46 -31.31
C ASP A 188 0.82 8.62 -29.79
N PHE A 189 1.69 9.39 -29.11
CA PHE A 189 1.68 9.63 -27.66
C PHE A 189 0.98 10.94 -27.28
N ARG A 190 0.02 11.36 -28.10
CA ARG A 190 -0.81 12.54 -27.85
C ARG A 190 -2.21 12.17 -27.37
N HIS A 191 -2.51 10.88 -27.23
CA HIS A 191 -3.81 10.37 -26.82
C HIS A 191 -3.70 9.62 -25.49
N SER A 192 -4.61 9.89 -24.55
CA SER A 192 -4.63 9.26 -23.23
C SER A 192 -6.03 8.94 -22.74
N MET A 193 -6.13 8.35 -21.55
CA MET A 193 -7.39 8.20 -20.82
C MET A 193 -8.13 9.53 -20.61
N TYR A 194 -7.43 10.67 -20.59
CA TYR A 194 -8.06 11.99 -20.49
C TYR A 194 -8.82 12.43 -21.76
N ASP A 195 -8.68 11.69 -22.86
CA ASP A 195 -9.53 11.85 -24.05
C ASP A 195 -10.89 11.15 -23.89
N ILE A 196 -11.02 10.23 -22.95
CA ILE A 196 -12.20 9.39 -22.76
C ILE A 196 -13.16 10.13 -21.81
N PRO A 197 -14.34 10.58 -22.27
CA PRO A 197 -15.29 11.29 -21.41
C PRO A 197 -15.72 10.45 -20.20
N ALA A 198 -15.89 9.13 -20.38
CA ALA A 198 -16.23 8.22 -19.29
C ALA A 198 -15.16 8.13 -18.19
N PHE A 199 -13.88 8.38 -18.50
CA PHE A 199 -12.83 8.48 -17.49
C PHE A 199 -12.88 9.84 -16.78
N VAL A 200 -12.98 10.93 -17.54
CA VAL A 200 -12.94 12.30 -17.01
C VAL A 200 -14.16 12.64 -16.15
N ASP A 201 -15.33 12.20 -16.60
CA ASP A 201 -16.61 12.34 -15.88
C ASP A 201 -16.96 11.08 -15.09
N GLY A 202 -16.02 10.14 -15.01
CA GLY A 202 -16.15 8.91 -14.26
C GLY A 202 -16.03 9.10 -12.74
N PRO A 203 -16.37 8.05 -11.98
CA PRO A 203 -16.34 8.10 -10.53
C PRO A 203 -14.91 8.24 -9.97
N ILE A 204 -13.89 7.84 -10.72
CA ILE A 204 -12.47 7.98 -10.32
C ILE A 204 -12.11 9.45 -10.07
N LEU A 205 -12.34 10.33 -11.05
CA LEU A 205 -11.95 11.75 -10.93
C LEU A 205 -12.98 12.58 -10.15
N ASN A 206 -14.25 12.16 -10.12
CA ASN A 206 -15.31 12.89 -9.41
C ASN A 206 -15.43 12.51 -7.92
N GLY A 207 -14.94 11.34 -7.52
CA GLY A 207 -15.18 10.78 -6.18
C GLY A 207 -14.40 11.42 -5.04
N GLY A 208 -13.27 12.09 -5.30
CA GLY A 208 -12.39 12.60 -4.23
C GLY A 208 -12.76 13.99 -3.67
N MET A 209 -13.37 14.85 -4.49
CA MET A 209 -13.56 16.26 -4.13
C MET A 209 -14.56 16.50 -2.98
N GLY A 210 -15.64 15.71 -2.93
CA GLY A 210 -16.63 15.79 -1.86
C GLY A 210 -16.02 15.42 -0.50
N PRO A 211 -15.49 14.20 -0.35
CA PRO A 211 -14.83 13.76 0.88
C PRO A 211 -13.70 14.68 1.34
N PHE A 212 -12.90 15.22 0.40
CA PHE A 212 -11.84 16.16 0.74
C PHE A 212 -12.38 17.46 1.37
N LEU A 213 -13.45 18.03 0.81
CA LEU A 213 -14.08 19.24 1.37
C LEU A 213 -14.73 18.97 2.73
N GLU A 214 -15.31 17.78 2.92
CA GLU A 214 -15.86 17.36 4.20
C GLU A 214 -14.76 17.21 5.26
N LEU A 215 -13.63 16.59 4.92
CA LEU A 215 -12.45 16.48 5.79
C LEU A 215 -11.99 17.86 6.27
N LEU A 216 -11.88 18.84 5.36
CA LEU A 216 -11.51 20.21 5.72
C LEU A 216 -12.52 20.86 6.67
N GLY A 217 -13.81 20.55 6.53
CA GLY A 217 -14.86 21.05 7.42
C GLY A 217 -14.85 20.42 8.81
N ARG A 218 -14.43 19.15 8.92
CA ARG A 218 -14.37 18.39 10.18
C ARG A 218 -13.16 18.76 11.05
N ILE A 219 -12.03 19.15 10.45
CA ILE A 219 -10.79 19.50 11.19
C ILE A 219 -10.76 21.01 11.47
N PRO A 220 -10.88 21.47 12.73
CA PRO A 220 -11.03 22.89 13.08
C PRO A 220 -9.93 23.80 12.51
N GLU A 221 -8.68 23.32 12.49
CA GLU A 221 -7.53 24.08 11.99
C GLU A 221 -7.58 24.28 10.46
N LEU A 222 -8.30 23.41 9.75
CA LEU A 222 -8.40 23.37 8.30
C LEU A 222 -9.67 24.01 7.74
N THR A 223 -10.70 24.23 8.57
CA THR A 223 -11.99 24.81 8.13
C THR A 223 -11.82 26.14 7.40
N LYS A 224 -10.83 26.94 7.78
CA LYS A 224 -10.49 28.20 7.11
C LYS A 224 -10.12 28.05 5.62
N TYR A 225 -9.67 26.86 5.20
CA TYR A 225 -9.29 26.59 3.82
C TYR A 225 -10.45 26.07 2.95
N GLN A 226 -11.51 25.53 3.58
CA GLN A 226 -12.64 24.92 2.88
C GLN A 226 -13.26 25.84 1.79
N PRO A 227 -13.52 27.14 2.04
CA PRO A 227 -14.10 28.03 1.02
C PRO A 227 -13.19 28.27 -0.20
N HIS A 228 -11.87 28.10 -0.05
CA HIS A 228 -10.93 28.24 -1.16
C HIS A 228 -11.02 27.02 -2.08
N PHE A 229 -11.09 25.82 -1.51
CA PHE A 229 -11.18 24.59 -2.27
C PHE A 229 -12.56 24.38 -2.92
N GLU A 230 -13.64 24.91 -2.32
CA GLU A 230 -14.96 24.94 -2.96
C GLU A 230 -14.94 25.72 -4.28
N LYS A 231 -14.24 26.87 -4.33
CA LYS A 231 -14.09 27.66 -5.55
C LYS A 231 -13.25 26.93 -6.59
N ILE A 232 -12.19 26.23 -6.17
CA ILE A 232 -11.34 25.43 -7.06
C ILE A 232 -12.14 24.28 -7.70
N ARG A 233 -12.99 23.62 -6.92
CA ARG A 233 -13.83 22.48 -7.37
C ARG A 233 -14.61 22.78 -8.65
N LEU A 234 -15.07 24.02 -8.82
CA LEU A 234 -15.92 24.43 -9.95
C LEU A 234 -15.22 24.34 -11.32
N HIS A 235 -13.90 24.52 -11.36
CA HIS A 235 -13.14 24.60 -12.61
C HIS A 235 -12.03 23.56 -12.72
N PHE A 236 -11.83 22.79 -11.66
CA PHE A 236 -10.69 21.90 -11.51
C PHE A 236 -10.56 20.88 -12.66
N LYS A 237 -11.68 20.29 -13.13
CA LYS A 237 -11.66 19.33 -14.25
C LYS A 237 -11.22 19.98 -15.56
N ASP A 238 -11.66 21.20 -15.83
CA ASP A 238 -11.25 21.94 -17.03
C ASP A 238 -9.76 22.26 -16.97
N ARG A 239 -9.28 22.74 -15.82
CA ARG A 239 -7.84 22.99 -15.61
C ARG A 239 -7.01 21.72 -15.75
N MET A 240 -7.51 20.59 -15.27
CA MET A 240 -6.88 19.29 -15.45
C MET A 240 -6.76 18.90 -16.92
N ARG A 241 -7.83 19.03 -17.69
CA ARG A 241 -7.83 18.76 -19.13
C ARG A 241 -6.88 19.70 -19.88
N GLU A 242 -6.84 20.98 -19.50
CA GLU A 242 -5.90 21.96 -20.08
C GLU A 242 -4.44 21.51 -19.93
N ILE A 243 -4.09 20.93 -18.78
CA ILE A 243 -2.73 20.42 -18.52
C ILE A 243 -2.45 19.19 -19.37
N MET A 244 -3.32 18.17 -19.27
CA MET A 244 -3.08 16.86 -19.90
C MET A 244 -3.23 16.89 -21.43
N LEU A 245 -4.08 17.77 -21.97
CA LEU A 245 -4.33 17.90 -23.41
C LEU A 245 -3.68 19.14 -24.02
N GLY A 246 -2.99 19.96 -23.23
CA GLY A 246 -2.44 21.25 -23.67
C GLY A 246 -1.50 21.11 -24.85
N TYR A 247 -0.53 20.18 -24.76
CA TYR A 247 0.40 19.93 -25.86
C TYR A 247 -0.30 19.38 -27.11
N LYS A 248 -1.25 18.45 -26.94
CA LYS A 248 -2.03 17.88 -28.04
C LYS A 248 -2.80 18.96 -28.81
N ASN A 249 -3.51 19.82 -28.07
CA ASN A 249 -4.42 20.80 -28.63
C ASN A 249 -3.67 22.01 -29.21
N ASN A 250 -2.57 22.41 -28.57
CA ASN A 250 -1.77 23.54 -29.01
C ASN A 250 -0.29 23.32 -28.62
N PRO A 251 0.49 22.62 -29.47
CA PRO A 251 1.92 22.41 -29.22
C PRO A 251 2.65 23.77 -29.24
N GLN A 252 3.17 24.17 -28.07
CA GLN A 252 3.92 25.42 -27.89
C GLN A 252 5.28 25.11 -27.25
N PRO A 253 6.30 25.97 -27.43
CA PRO A 253 7.56 25.85 -26.70
C PRO A 253 7.32 25.79 -25.18
N GLY A 254 7.99 24.87 -24.50
CA GLY A 254 7.84 24.65 -23.07
C GLY A 254 8.59 23.40 -22.59
N LEU A 255 8.53 23.15 -21.28
CA LEU A 255 9.17 21.97 -20.66
C LEU A 255 8.28 20.73 -20.82
N TYR A 256 8.01 20.35 -22.07
CA TYR A 256 7.24 19.16 -22.41
C TYR A 256 8.14 17.94 -22.52
N VAL A 257 7.65 16.82 -21.99
CA VAL A 257 8.30 15.51 -22.01
C VAL A 257 7.26 14.45 -22.37
N LEU A 258 7.71 13.30 -22.80
CA LEU A 258 6.89 12.09 -22.75
C LEU A 258 6.93 11.56 -21.32
N CYS A 259 5.85 11.74 -20.57
CA CYS A 259 5.76 11.27 -19.19
C CYS A 259 5.65 9.74 -19.13
N HIS A 260 5.92 9.16 -17.97
CA HIS A 260 5.49 7.82 -17.60
C HIS A 260 3.98 7.76 -17.39
N GLY A 261 3.41 8.77 -16.70
CA GLY A 261 1.96 8.92 -16.50
C GLY A 261 1.35 8.03 -15.41
N ASP A 262 2.13 7.13 -14.80
CA ASP A 262 1.74 6.29 -13.66
C ASP A 262 2.96 5.96 -12.78
N TYR A 263 3.67 7.01 -12.38
CA TYR A 263 5.01 6.93 -11.79
C TYR A 263 4.99 6.70 -10.27
N HIS A 264 4.62 5.49 -9.84
CA HIS A 264 4.50 5.10 -8.43
C HIS A 264 5.35 3.88 -8.06
N SER A 265 5.57 3.66 -6.75
CA SER A 265 6.49 2.62 -6.27
C SER A 265 6.17 1.18 -6.70
N ARG A 266 4.90 0.85 -7.00
CA ARG A 266 4.51 -0.49 -7.49
C ARG A 266 4.84 -0.74 -8.97
N ASN A 267 5.14 0.32 -9.74
CA ASN A 267 5.57 0.25 -11.13
C ASN A 267 7.10 0.33 -11.24
N MET A 268 7.79 -0.09 -10.17
CA MET A 268 9.23 -0.04 -10.05
C MET A 268 9.71 -1.31 -9.38
N MET A 269 10.77 -1.90 -9.93
CA MET A 269 11.48 -2.98 -9.28
C MET A 269 12.93 -2.59 -9.05
N PHE A 270 13.45 -2.96 -7.89
CA PHE A 270 14.80 -2.63 -7.46
C PHE A 270 15.62 -3.90 -7.32
N LYS A 271 16.85 -3.85 -7.80
CA LYS A 271 17.83 -4.92 -7.62
C LYS A 271 18.81 -4.49 -6.55
N HIS A 272 18.92 -5.31 -5.52
CA HIS A 272 19.88 -5.11 -4.43
C HIS A 272 20.88 -6.25 -4.41
N ASN A 273 22.11 -5.91 -4.09
CA ASN A 273 23.16 -6.89 -3.88
C ASN A 273 22.79 -7.79 -2.70
N LYS A 274 22.74 -9.11 -2.92
CA LYS A 274 22.26 -10.07 -1.90
C LYS A 274 23.14 -10.14 -0.65
N GLU A 275 24.43 -9.81 -0.75
CA GLU A 275 25.38 -9.91 0.35
C GLU A 275 25.48 -8.59 1.14
N THR A 276 25.51 -7.46 0.43
CA THR A 276 25.75 -6.14 1.04
C THR A 276 24.46 -5.33 1.27
N GLY A 277 23.35 -5.71 0.63
CA GLY A 277 22.09 -4.97 0.67
C GLY A 277 22.10 -3.65 -0.12
N ARG A 278 23.21 -3.31 -0.80
CA ARG A 278 23.33 -2.07 -1.57
C ARG A 278 22.45 -2.10 -2.83
N LEU A 279 21.89 -0.96 -3.19
CA LEU A 279 21.14 -0.81 -4.43
C LEU A 279 22.09 -0.98 -5.63
N GLU A 280 21.73 -1.86 -6.55
CA GLU A 280 22.46 -2.11 -7.80
C GLU A 280 21.77 -1.44 -9.00
N ASP A 281 20.44 -1.58 -9.11
CA ASP A 281 19.69 -0.98 -10.23
C ASP A 281 18.19 -0.80 -9.90
N CYS A 282 17.52 0.00 -10.73
CA CYS A 282 16.08 0.19 -10.75
C CYS A 282 15.54 -0.05 -12.17
N MET A 283 14.41 -0.75 -12.27
CA MET A 283 13.66 -0.93 -13.51
C MET A 283 12.27 -0.30 -13.38
N LEU A 284 11.89 0.53 -14.34
CA LEU A 284 10.55 1.09 -14.45
C LEU A 284 9.66 0.15 -15.27
N LEU A 285 8.39 0.05 -14.89
CA LEU A 285 7.39 -0.86 -15.47
C LEU A 285 6.11 -0.11 -15.84
N ASP A 286 5.28 -0.74 -16.67
CA ASP A 286 3.91 -0.31 -16.94
C ASP A 286 3.81 1.12 -17.54
N PHE A 287 4.34 1.26 -18.75
CA PHE A 287 4.35 2.52 -19.51
C PHE A 287 3.02 2.81 -20.24
N GLN A 288 1.90 2.34 -19.69
CA GLN A 288 0.58 2.45 -20.32
C GLN A 288 0.00 3.88 -20.28
N GLY A 289 0.47 4.71 -19.33
CA GLY A 289 0.05 6.09 -19.11
C GLY A 289 0.80 7.15 -19.93
N CYS A 290 1.74 6.76 -20.79
CA CYS A 290 2.66 7.70 -21.43
C CYS A 290 1.98 8.66 -22.41
N ILE A 291 2.14 9.96 -22.17
CA ILE A 291 1.74 11.04 -23.07
C ILE A 291 2.68 12.23 -23.03
N VAL A 292 2.64 13.07 -24.07
CA VAL A 292 3.41 14.32 -24.08
C VAL A 292 2.70 15.39 -23.24
N VAL A 293 3.30 15.75 -22.10
CA VAL A 293 2.76 16.67 -21.09
C VAL A 293 3.88 17.50 -20.44
N PRO A 294 3.56 18.53 -19.63
CA PRO A 294 4.58 19.22 -18.86
C PRO A 294 5.35 18.27 -17.96
N MET A 295 6.67 18.44 -17.87
CA MET A 295 7.56 17.61 -17.04
C MET A 295 7.10 17.49 -15.59
N ALA A 296 6.45 18.54 -15.07
CA ALA A 296 5.91 18.58 -13.71
C ALA A 296 4.92 17.44 -13.38
N VAL A 297 4.26 16.83 -14.38
CA VAL A 297 3.23 15.80 -14.17
C VAL A 297 3.79 14.60 -13.41
N ASP A 298 4.81 13.91 -13.90
CA ASP A 298 5.35 12.73 -13.18
C ASP A 298 5.95 13.11 -11.82
N LEU A 299 6.54 14.29 -11.71
CA LEU A 299 7.16 14.73 -10.46
C LEU A 299 6.09 14.99 -9.40
N MET A 300 5.00 15.70 -9.74
CA MET A 300 3.85 15.86 -8.84
C MET A 300 3.25 14.51 -8.44
N TYR A 301 3.13 13.58 -9.40
CA TYR A 301 2.64 12.22 -9.13
C TYR A 301 3.52 11.51 -8.10
N SER A 302 4.84 11.59 -8.28
CA SER A 302 5.82 10.94 -7.42
C SER A 302 5.83 11.47 -5.98
N ILE A 303 5.53 12.75 -5.76
CA ILE A 303 5.46 13.33 -4.40
C ILE A 303 4.48 12.56 -3.52
N TYR A 304 3.34 12.15 -4.08
CA TYR A 304 2.29 11.47 -3.32
C TYR A 304 2.31 9.95 -3.47
N MET A 305 2.72 9.43 -4.64
CA MET A 305 2.64 7.99 -4.93
C MET A 305 3.95 7.23 -4.72
N LEU A 306 5.05 7.96 -4.51
CA LEU A 306 6.40 7.39 -4.45
C LEU A 306 7.15 7.79 -3.17
N MET A 307 7.10 9.07 -2.77
CA MET A 307 7.77 9.55 -1.56
C MET A 307 7.01 9.17 -0.27
N GLY A 308 7.75 8.88 0.81
CA GLY A 308 7.21 8.80 2.15
C GLY A 308 7.02 10.18 2.80
N PRO A 309 6.44 10.25 4.02
CA PRO A 309 6.25 11.50 4.75
C PRO A 309 7.55 12.29 4.95
N GLU A 310 8.63 11.61 5.36
CA GLU A 310 9.95 12.22 5.62
C GLU A 310 10.57 12.79 4.35
N GLN A 311 10.50 12.05 3.23
CA GLN A 311 11.02 12.55 1.95
C GLN A 311 10.25 13.79 1.48
N ARG A 312 8.94 13.85 1.73
CA ARG A 312 8.13 15.04 1.42
C ARG A 312 8.44 16.24 2.30
N SER A 313 8.69 16.04 3.60
CA SER A 313 8.98 17.14 4.53
C SER A 313 10.40 17.68 4.38
N ASP A 314 11.38 16.78 4.29
CA ASP A 314 12.78 17.12 4.53
C ASP A 314 13.66 17.00 3.28
N GLU A 315 13.23 16.24 2.27
CA GLU A 315 14.07 15.93 1.09
C GLU A 315 13.46 16.38 -0.25
N LEU A 316 12.26 16.96 -0.26
CA LEU A 316 11.49 17.22 -1.48
C LEU A 316 12.31 18.03 -2.51
N GLU A 317 12.87 19.16 -2.07
CA GLU A 317 13.67 20.01 -2.95
C GLU A 317 14.95 19.29 -3.42
N THR A 318 15.61 18.57 -2.53
CA THR A 318 16.83 17.78 -2.85
C THR A 318 16.55 16.75 -3.94
N LEU A 319 15.49 15.97 -3.80
CA LEU A 319 15.11 14.92 -4.74
C LEU A 319 14.69 15.48 -6.10
N LEU A 320 13.87 16.55 -6.12
CA LEU A 320 13.44 17.18 -7.37
C LEU A 320 14.60 17.90 -8.07
N ASN A 321 15.52 18.53 -7.33
CA ASN A 321 16.72 19.12 -7.88
C ASN A 321 17.69 18.05 -8.42
N TYR A 322 17.81 16.90 -7.76
CA TYR A 322 18.58 15.75 -8.27
C TYR A 322 18.04 15.27 -9.62
N TYR A 323 16.74 15.03 -9.72
CA TYR A 323 16.07 14.68 -10.97
C TYR A 323 16.37 15.73 -12.07
N PHE A 324 16.17 17.02 -11.77
CA PHE A 324 16.36 18.09 -12.74
C PHE A 324 17.82 18.21 -13.21
N SER A 325 18.77 18.07 -12.29
CA SER A 325 20.20 18.09 -12.61
C SER A 325 20.56 16.95 -13.58
N THR A 326 19.98 15.77 -13.38
CA THR A 326 20.16 14.61 -14.26
C THR A 326 19.58 14.88 -15.65
N VAL A 327 18.39 15.50 -15.76
CA VAL A 327 17.80 15.90 -17.06
C VAL A 327 18.76 16.82 -17.81
N VAL A 328 19.26 17.88 -17.16
CA VAL A 328 20.16 18.85 -17.77
C VAL A 328 21.47 18.20 -18.22
N GLU A 329 22.03 17.31 -17.39
CA GLU A 329 23.24 16.57 -17.74
C GLU A 329 23.02 15.66 -18.95
N THR A 330 21.93 14.89 -18.96
CA THR A 330 21.59 14.01 -20.08
C THR A 330 21.36 14.81 -21.36
N LEU A 331 20.59 15.90 -21.32
CA LEU A 331 20.35 16.78 -22.49
C LEU A 331 21.65 17.30 -23.11
N LYS A 332 22.62 17.71 -22.28
CA LYS A 332 23.95 18.14 -22.74
C LYS A 332 24.69 17.00 -23.42
N LYS A 333 24.71 15.81 -22.81
CA LYS A 333 25.40 14.62 -23.35
C LYS A 333 24.82 14.20 -24.69
N ILE A 334 23.50 14.10 -24.82
CA ILE A 334 22.81 13.66 -26.06
C ILE A 334 22.73 14.74 -27.15
N GLY A 335 23.39 15.89 -26.96
CA GLY A 335 23.46 16.97 -27.94
C GLY A 335 22.09 17.55 -28.28
N TYR A 336 21.27 17.87 -27.28
CA TYR A 336 19.98 18.54 -27.46
C TYR A 336 20.15 19.93 -28.10
N GLN A 337 19.39 20.22 -29.15
CA GLN A 337 19.51 21.47 -29.93
C GLN A 337 18.56 22.60 -29.49
N GLY A 338 17.66 22.35 -28.54
CA GLY A 338 16.73 23.36 -28.03
C GLY A 338 17.31 24.23 -26.90
N GLU A 339 16.50 25.16 -26.39
CA GLU A 339 16.87 25.94 -25.21
C GLU A 339 16.98 25.03 -23.97
N MET A 340 18.13 25.11 -23.30
CA MET A 340 18.37 24.31 -22.10
C MET A 340 17.45 24.74 -20.96
N PRO A 341 16.76 23.79 -20.29
CA PRO A 341 15.89 24.15 -19.17
C PRO A 341 16.70 24.74 -18.01
N THR A 342 16.09 25.68 -17.29
CA THR A 342 16.66 26.29 -16.09
C THR A 342 15.94 25.81 -14.84
N LEU A 343 16.65 25.81 -13.71
CA LEU A 343 16.07 25.38 -12.43
C LEU A 343 14.88 26.27 -12.03
N SER A 344 14.98 27.58 -12.26
CA SER A 344 13.88 28.52 -12.02
C SER A 344 12.69 28.28 -12.95
N GLY A 345 12.93 27.91 -14.21
CA GLY A 345 11.88 27.51 -15.15
C GLY A 345 11.16 26.24 -14.70
N PHE A 346 11.90 25.23 -14.24
CA PHE A 346 11.35 24.00 -13.69
C PHE A 346 10.44 24.26 -12.48
N TRP A 347 10.92 25.01 -11.48
CA TRP A 347 10.11 25.36 -10.30
C TRP A 347 8.91 26.24 -10.63
N SER A 348 9.02 27.10 -11.66
CA SER A 348 7.89 27.88 -12.17
C SER A 348 6.82 26.97 -12.78
N GLU A 349 7.21 25.94 -13.52
CA GLU A 349 6.29 24.94 -14.07
C GLU A 349 5.65 24.07 -12.97
N MET A 350 6.42 23.67 -11.94
CA MET A 350 5.86 23.00 -10.76
C MET A 350 4.79 23.89 -10.08
N LYS A 351 5.05 25.20 -9.95
CA LYS A 351 4.06 26.12 -9.35
C LYS A 351 2.84 26.36 -10.26
N ARG A 352 3.02 26.38 -11.58
CA ARG A 352 1.94 26.63 -12.55
C ARG A 352 0.92 25.50 -12.58
N HIS A 353 1.36 24.26 -12.36
CA HIS A 353 0.54 23.05 -12.54
C HIS A 353 -0.09 22.51 -11.25
N ARG A 354 -0.13 23.29 -10.16
CA ARG A 354 -0.64 22.84 -8.83
C ARG A 354 -2.10 22.38 -8.80
N TYR A 355 -2.89 22.67 -9.83
CA TYR A 355 -4.21 22.02 -9.98
C TYR A 355 -4.08 20.51 -10.14
N TYR A 356 -3.02 20.02 -10.80
CA TYR A 356 -2.75 18.59 -10.86
C TYR A 356 -2.28 18.02 -9.52
N GLU A 357 -1.39 18.73 -8.84
CA GLU A 357 -0.98 18.38 -7.46
C GLU A 357 -2.22 18.23 -6.55
N PHE A 358 -3.20 19.12 -6.69
CA PHE A 358 -4.44 19.06 -5.95
C PHE A 358 -5.31 17.84 -6.30
N LEU A 359 -5.34 17.40 -7.57
CA LEU A 359 -6.01 16.15 -7.97
C LEU A 359 -5.41 14.96 -7.22
N LEU A 360 -4.10 14.91 -7.22
CA LEU A 360 -3.36 13.83 -6.59
C LEU A 360 -3.65 13.81 -5.10
N LEU A 361 -3.57 14.95 -4.43
CA LEU A 361 -3.81 15.05 -2.99
C LEU A 361 -5.26 14.72 -2.59
N SER A 362 -6.25 15.23 -3.33
CA SER A 362 -7.68 15.10 -2.95
C SER A 362 -8.30 13.78 -3.36
N THR A 363 -7.79 13.15 -4.42
CA THR A 363 -8.47 12.03 -5.10
C THR A 363 -7.58 10.81 -5.17
N ILE A 364 -6.40 10.91 -5.80
CA ILE A 364 -5.56 9.73 -6.06
C ILE A 364 -4.87 9.23 -4.78
N PHE A 365 -4.38 10.15 -3.94
CA PHE A 365 -3.58 9.82 -2.76
C PHE A 365 -4.40 9.11 -1.68
N PRO A 366 -5.62 9.56 -1.33
CA PRO A 366 -6.50 8.81 -0.42
C PRO A 366 -6.81 7.41 -0.94
N MET A 367 -7.08 7.25 -2.26
CA MET A 367 -7.27 5.93 -2.85
C MET A 367 -6.01 5.07 -2.72
N ALA A 368 -4.83 5.60 -3.03
CA ALA A 368 -3.57 4.88 -2.91
C ALA A 368 -3.27 4.46 -1.46
N VAL A 369 -3.62 5.30 -0.47
CA VAL A 369 -3.54 4.96 0.96
C VAL A 369 -4.55 3.87 1.31
N GLY A 370 -5.81 3.96 0.83
CA GLY A 370 -6.84 2.92 0.93
C GLY A 370 -6.35 1.55 0.49
N LEU A 371 -5.72 1.48 -0.69
CA LEU A 371 -5.15 0.25 -1.24
C LEU A 371 -3.95 -0.25 -0.44
N ARG A 372 -3.07 0.65 0.00
CA ARG A 372 -1.78 0.28 0.62
C ARG A 372 -1.91 -0.07 2.09
N VAL A 373 -2.63 0.75 2.86
CA VAL A 373 -2.72 0.65 4.32
C VAL A 373 -3.91 -0.23 4.72
N TYR A 374 -5.06 -0.03 4.07
CA TYR A 374 -6.30 -0.71 4.45
C TYR A 374 -6.63 -1.93 3.59
N SER A 375 -5.77 -2.27 2.62
CA SER A 375 -5.97 -3.40 1.69
C SER A 375 -7.36 -3.42 1.04
N MET A 376 -7.93 -2.24 0.80
CA MET A 376 -9.25 -2.10 0.21
C MET A 376 -9.25 -2.54 -1.25
N ASP A 377 -10.39 -3.00 -1.74
CA ASP A 377 -10.54 -3.33 -3.15
C ASP A 377 -10.68 -2.04 -3.98
N LEU A 378 -9.90 -1.94 -5.06
CA LEU A 378 -9.90 -0.76 -5.92
C LEU A 378 -11.26 -0.53 -6.59
N GLU A 379 -11.96 -1.59 -6.98
CA GLU A 379 -13.27 -1.46 -7.61
C GLU A 379 -14.30 -0.92 -6.61
N GLU A 380 -14.25 -1.37 -5.36
CA GLU A 380 -15.08 -0.81 -4.31
C GLU A 380 -14.75 0.66 -4.03
N LEU A 381 -13.47 1.03 -3.94
CA LEU A 381 -13.07 2.43 -3.76
C LEU A 381 -13.55 3.34 -4.90
N ILE A 382 -13.61 2.81 -6.13
CA ILE A 382 -14.04 3.58 -7.29
C ILE A 382 -15.57 3.69 -7.34
N TYR A 383 -16.29 2.58 -7.19
CA TYR A 383 -17.73 2.51 -7.51
C TYR A 383 -18.65 2.50 -6.29
N ASN A 384 -18.15 2.17 -5.10
CA ASN A 384 -18.95 2.14 -3.89
C ASN A 384 -18.73 3.40 -3.04
N GLU A 385 -19.70 4.31 -3.10
CA GLU A 385 -19.69 5.54 -2.31
C GLU A 385 -19.77 5.26 -0.81
N GLU A 386 -20.48 4.22 -0.37
CA GLU A 386 -20.49 3.82 1.02
C GLU A 386 -19.09 3.38 1.44
N THR A 387 -18.41 2.50 0.71
CA THR A 387 -17.03 2.09 1.01
C THR A 387 -16.07 3.29 1.13
N ARG A 388 -16.25 4.34 0.31
CA ARG A 388 -15.47 5.58 0.40
C ARG A 388 -15.79 6.43 1.63
N ASN A 389 -17.05 6.44 2.05
CA ASN A 389 -17.56 7.29 3.12
C ASN A 389 -17.64 6.57 4.47
N THR A 390 -17.52 5.24 4.50
CA THR A 390 -17.59 4.44 5.71
C THR A 390 -16.30 4.54 6.48
N ASP A 391 -16.42 5.07 7.70
CA ASP A 391 -15.50 4.77 8.81
C ASP A 391 -15.57 3.28 9.22
N GLN A 392 -16.56 2.53 8.69
CA GLN A 392 -17.00 1.22 9.18
C GLN A 392 -16.53 -0.01 8.38
N SER A 393 -16.01 0.14 7.15
CA SER A 393 -15.45 -1.01 6.39
C SER A 393 -14.16 -1.56 7.00
N GLN A 394 -13.67 -0.90 8.05
CA GLN A 394 -12.50 -1.27 8.82
C GLN A 394 -12.79 -2.30 9.92
N PHE A 395 -14.01 -2.77 10.18
CA PHE A 395 -14.28 -3.65 11.33
C PHE A 395 -14.82 -5.02 10.93
N ASN A 396 -14.62 -6.03 11.78
CA ASN A 396 -15.15 -7.37 11.53
C ASN A 396 -16.68 -7.37 11.73
N GLU A 397 -17.44 -8.08 10.88
CA GLU A 397 -18.92 -8.09 10.95
C GLU A 397 -19.46 -8.59 12.30
N ASP A 398 -18.74 -9.51 12.94
CA ASP A 398 -19.04 -10.06 14.27
C ASP A 398 -18.76 -9.07 15.42
N GLU A 399 -18.15 -7.92 15.14
CA GLU A 399 -17.89 -6.83 16.09
C GLU A 399 -18.87 -5.65 15.94
N LEU A 400 -19.76 -5.69 14.94
CA LEU A 400 -20.73 -4.60 14.68
C LEU A 400 -21.91 -4.62 15.65
N VAL A 401 -22.28 -5.80 16.16
CA VAL A 401 -23.44 -6.00 17.03
C VAL A 401 -23.01 -6.76 18.29
N PRO A 402 -23.09 -6.16 19.49
CA PRO A 402 -22.77 -6.86 20.73
C PRO A 402 -23.82 -7.95 21.04
N PRO A 403 -23.44 -9.02 21.76
CA PRO A 403 -24.37 -10.06 22.16
C PRO A 403 -25.38 -9.54 23.20
N ASP A 404 -26.59 -10.10 23.24
CA ASP A 404 -27.72 -9.61 24.07
C ASP A 404 -27.41 -9.54 25.57
N TRP A 405 -26.54 -10.43 26.07
CA TRP A 405 -26.13 -10.45 27.48
C TRP A 405 -25.21 -9.27 27.84
N LEU A 406 -24.51 -8.70 26.86
CA LEU A 406 -23.61 -7.56 27.05
C LEU A 406 -24.40 -6.25 26.99
N ASN A 407 -25.18 -5.99 28.04
CA ASN A 407 -26.11 -4.88 28.13
C ASN A 407 -25.87 -4.01 29.39
N SER A 408 -26.72 -2.99 29.59
CA SER A 408 -26.55 -2.04 30.70
C SER A 408 -26.61 -2.68 32.08
N GLU A 409 -27.42 -3.73 32.28
CA GLU A 409 -27.52 -4.41 33.58
C GLU A 409 -26.23 -5.16 33.91
N PHE A 410 -25.65 -5.84 32.91
CA PHE A 410 -24.37 -6.51 33.06
C PHE A 410 -23.23 -5.52 33.34
N ILE A 411 -23.12 -4.43 32.55
CA ILE A 411 -22.10 -3.40 32.75
C ILE A 411 -22.27 -2.68 34.09
N GLU A 412 -23.50 -2.45 34.55
CA GLU A 412 -23.76 -1.91 35.88
C GLU A 412 -23.21 -2.84 36.98
N GLY A 413 -23.41 -4.16 36.86
CA GLY A 413 -22.85 -5.14 37.78
C GLY A 413 -21.31 -5.12 37.81
N VAL A 414 -20.69 -5.02 36.64
CA VAL A 414 -19.24 -4.87 36.49
C VAL A 414 -18.73 -3.63 37.22
N LEU A 415 -19.31 -2.46 36.94
CA LEU A 415 -18.85 -1.19 37.51
C LEU A 415 -19.10 -1.10 39.02
N LYS A 416 -20.19 -1.68 39.54
CA LYS A 416 -20.42 -1.77 40.99
C LYS A 416 -19.29 -2.51 41.71
N SER A 417 -18.78 -3.57 41.09
CA SER A 417 -17.68 -4.36 41.65
C SER A 417 -16.35 -3.62 41.55
N ASP A 418 -16.04 -3.04 40.38
CA ASP A 418 -14.80 -2.32 40.11
C ASP A 418 -14.64 -1.08 41.02
N GLU A 419 -15.69 -0.26 41.13
CA GLU A 419 -15.65 0.96 41.94
C GLU A 419 -15.91 0.73 43.43
N MET A 420 -16.28 -0.49 43.81
CA MET A 420 -16.75 -0.83 45.16
C MET A 420 -17.94 0.03 45.61
N GLU A 421 -18.84 0.38 44.68
CA GLU A 421 -20.01 1.23 44.91
C GLU A 421 -21.31 0.44 44.76
N THR A 422 -22.14 0.42 45.81
CA THR A 422 -23.41 -0.34 45.81
C THR A 422 -24.57 0.41 45.15
N VAL A 423 -24.45 1.74 45.04
CA VAL A 423 -25.45 2.63 44.44
C VAL A 423 -24.83 3.22 43.18
N LEU A 424 -24.75 2.40 42.14
CA LEU A 424 -24.32 2.77 40.79
C LEU A 424 -25.44 2.41 39.81
N LYS A 425 -25.76 3.31 38.89
CA LYS A 425 -26.76 3.08 37.84
C LYS A 425 -26.24 3.53 36.49
N VAL A 426 -26.30 2.65 35.48
CA VAL A 426 -25.96 3.02 34.10
C VAL A 426 -27.10 3.85 33.50
N ILE A 427 -26.75 5.02 32.97
CA ILE A 427 -27.66 5.99 32.36
C ILE A 427 -27.70 5.79 30.86
N ASP A 428 -26.53 5.61 30.24
CA ASP A 428 -26.36 5.45 28.81
C ASP A 428 -25.21 4.48 28.53
N LEU A 429 -25.36 3.68 27.48
CA LEU A 429 -24.40 2.67 27.08
C LEU A 429 -24.43 2.53 25.56
N THR A 430 -23.30 2.80 24.93
CA THR A 430 -23.13 2.61 23.49
C THR A 430 -21.93 1.73 23.21
N PHE A 431 -22.10 0.78 22.28
CA PHE A 431 -21.04 -0.09 21.81
C PHE A 431 -20.58 0.34 20.41
N SER A 432 -19.29 0.21 20.17
CA SER A 432 -18.68 0.27 18.85
C SER A 432 -17.65 -0.85 18.71
N PRO A 433 -17.29 -1.26 17.50
CA PRO A 433 -16.15 -2.14 17.30
C PRO A 433 -14.85 -1.58 17.92
N ALA A 434 -13.94 -2.46 18.35
CA ALA A 434 -12.65 -2.06 18.93
C ALA A 434 -11.42 -2.49 18.11
N SER A 435 -11.57 -3.31 17.06
CA SER A 435 -10.44 -3.83 16.27
C SER A 435 -10.65 -3.71 14.76
N ALA A 436 -9.59 -3.38 14.03
CA ALA A 436 -9.70 -3.30 12.58
C ALA A 436 -9.82 -4.70 11.92
N LYS A 437 -10.27 -4.75 10.67
CA LYS A 437 -10.47 -5.95 9.87
C LYS A 437 -9.12 -6.61 9.64
N GLY A 438 -8.99 -7.86 10.06
CA GLY A 438 -7.72 -8.61 10.04
C GLY A 438 -6.90 -8.54 11.34
N ASP A 439 -7.28 -7.68 12.29
CA ASP A 439 -6.77 -7.75 13.66
C ASP A 439 -7.49 -8.88 14.42
N HIS A 440 -6.76 -9.56 15.31
CA HIS A 440 -7.27 -10.52 16.28
C HIS A 440 -8.15 -11.66 15.72
N TYR A 441 -7.51 -12.66 15.11
CA TYR A 441 -8.17 -13.87 14.58
C TYR A 441 -8.93 -14.71 15.64
N ALA A 442 -8.67 -14.47 16.93
CA ALA A 442 -9.05 -15.37 18.01
C ALA A 442 -10.15 -14.89 18.98
N SER A 443 -10.62 -13.65 18.85
CA SER A 443 -11.58 -13.04 19.79
C SER A 443 -12.38 -11.93 19.11
N ILE A 444 -13.53 -11.58 19.68
CA ILE A 444 -14.36 -10.44 19.30
C ILE A 444 -14.08 -9.31 20.29
N MET A 445 -13.89 -8.07 19.83
CA MET A 445 -13.67 -6.92 20.72
C MET A 445 -14.65 -5.78 20.48
N PHE A 446 -15.21 -5.26 21.57
CA PHE A 446 -16.09 -4.10 21.59
C PHE A 446 -15.47 -2.99 22.43
N ARG A 447 -15.70 -1.75 22.04
CA ARG A 447 -15.54 -0.57 22.88
C ARG A 447 -16.90 -0.16 23.41
N ALA A 448 -17.01 0.01 24.71
CA ALA A 448 -18.22 0.50 25.37
C ALA A 448 -17.97 1.88 25.96
N LYS A 449 -18.75 2.88 25.53
CA LYS A 449 -18.86 4.16 26.24
C LYS A 449 -20.04 4.10 27.20
N VAL A 450 -19.76 4.31 28.48
CA VAL A 450 -20.71 4.14 29.56
C VAL A 450 -20.85 5.46 30.32
N LYS A 451 -22.07 5.98 30.42
CA LYS A 451 -22.42 7.04 31.37
C LYS A 451 -23.19 6.45 32.53
N TYR A 452 -22.77 6.75 33.74
CA TYR A 452 -23.37 6.19 34.93
C TYR A 452 -23.35 7.18 36.09
N TYR A 453 -24.29 7.03 37.00
CA TYR A 453 -24.36 7.78 38.24
C TYR A 453 -23.98 6.88 39.41
N ASN A 454 -23.17 7.40 40.33
CA ASN A 454 -22.98 6.80 41.65
C ASN A 454 -23.11 7.88 42.75
N ARG A 455 -22.86 7.54 44.03
CA ARG A 455 -22.98 8.50 45.15
C ARG A 455 -22.07 9.73 45.03
N LYS A 456 -21.00 9.66 44.24
CA LYS A 456 -20.02 10.73 44.02
C LYS A 456 -20.43 11.66 42.86
N GLY A 457 -21.47 11.33 42.10
CA GLY A 457 -21.98 12.13 40.99
C GLY A 457 -22.14 11.33 39.70
N ASP A 458 -22.15 12.05 38.57
CA ASP A 458 -22.23 11.49 37.23
C ASP A 458 -20.82 11.29 36.65
N PHE A 459 -20.61 10.15 35.99
CA PHE A 459 -19.33 9.72 35.43
C PHE A 459 -19.51 9.20 34.00
N GLU A 460 -18.42 9.25 33.25
CA GLU A 460 -18.30 8.67 31.92
C GLU A 460 -17.00 7.87 31.84
N LYS A 461 -17.05 6.65 31.31
CA LYS A 461 -15.90 5.75 31.16
C LYS A 461 -15.97 5.04 29.80
N SER A 462 -14.81 4.89 29.15
CA SER A 462 -14.65 4.01 27.98
C SER A 462 -13.99 2.70 28.41
N LEU A 463 -14.52 1.59 27.92
CA LEU A 463 -14.08 0.23 28.25
C LEU A 463 -13.78 -0.56 26.97
N ILE A 464 -12.76 -1.42 27.02
CA ILE A 464 -12.49 -2.42 25.98
C ILE A 464 -12.92 -3.79 26.48
N ILE A 465 -13.82 -4.43 25.75
CA ILE A 465 -14.45 -5.70 26.10
C ILE A 465 -14.03 -6.73 25.08
N LYS A 466 -13.43 -7.82 25.55
CA LYS A 466 -12.97 -8.93 24.71
C LYS A 466 -13.77 -10.18 25.04
N THR A 467 -14.40 -10.78 24.04
CA THR A 467 -15.24 -11.98 24.16
C THR A 467 -14.83 -13.06 23.18
N MET A 468 -15.26 -14.30 23.45
CA MET A 468 -15.13 -15.41 22.49
C MET A 468 -16.30 -15.44 21.51
N PRO A 469 -16.10 -15.85 20.24
CA PRO A 469 -17.19 -16.03 19.29
C PRO A 469 -18.19 -17.09 19.77
N GLU A 470 -19.45 -16.69 19.98
CA GLU A 470 -20.53 -17.60 20.38
C GLU A 470 -21.25 -18.23 19.17
N ALA A 471 -21.26 -17.56 18.03
CA ALA A 471 -21.88 -18.01 16.78
C ALA A 471 -21.12 -19.19 16.13
N GLU A 472 -21.84 -20.10 15.47
CA GLU A 472 -21.23 -21.19 14.69
C GLU A 472 -20.44 -20.64 13.49
N GLY A 473 -19.22 -21.14 13.28
CA GLY A 473 -18.35 -20.70 12.19
C GLY A 473 -16.87 -21.05 12.42
N HIS A 474 -16.04 -20.78 11.41
CA HIS A 474 -14.62 -21.17 11.40
C HIS A 474 -13.81 -20.70 12.62
N LYS A 475 -14.07 -19.50 13.16
CA LYS A 475 -13.38 -19.01 14.38
C LYS A 475 -13.73 -19.85 15.63
N LYS A 476 -14.98 -20.26 15.79
CA LYS A 476 -15.42 -21.12 16.91
C LYS A 476 -14.90 -22.55 16.76
N GLU A 477 -14.84 -23.06 15.52
CA GLU A 477 -14.28 -24.39 15.22
C GLU A 477 -12.77 -24.47 15.48
N LEU A 478 -12.01 -23.41 15.16
CA LEU A 478 -10.55 -23.38 15.37
C LEU A 478 -10.16 -23.27 16.86
N ILE A 479 -11.00 -22.67 17.70
CA ILE A 479 -10.61 -22.19 19.04
C ILE A 479 -11.47 -22.80 20.17
N GLY A 480 -12.61 -23.44 19.86
CA GLY A 480 -13.60 -23.94 20.82
C GLY A 480 -13.12 -24.98 21.85
N GLY A 481 -11.85 -25.36 21.84
CA GLY A 481 -11.21 -26.19 22.86
C GLY A 481 -9.83 -25.69 23.32
N SER A 482 -9.44 -24.47 22.97
CA SER A 482 -8.12 -23.91 23.27
C SER A 482 -8.08 -23.23 24.65
N PRO A 483 -7.05 -23.47 25.49
CA PRO A 483 -6.92 -22.82 26.79
C PRO A 483 -6.46 -21.36 26.71
N ILE A 484 -6.43 -20.76 25.51
CA ILE A 484 -5.90 -19.40 25.28
C ILE A 484 -6.62 -18.37 26.15
N PHE A 485 -7.95 -18.41 26.24
CA PHE A 485 -8.71 -17.41 27.00
C PHE A 485 -8.51 -17.55 28.52
N GLU A 486 -8.44 -18.79 29.02
CA GLU A 486 -8.12 -19.08 30.42
C GLU A 486 -6.70 -18.63 30.76
N THR A 487 -5.74 -18.90 29.86
CA THR A 487 -4.34 -18.47 30.00
C THR A 487 -4.23 -16.95 30.05
N GLU A 488 -4.90 -16.26 29.13
CA GLU A 488 -4.91 -14.79 29.07
C GLU A 488 -5.56 -14.19 30.33
N THR A 489 -6.68 -14.76 30.78
CA THR A 489 -7.33 -14.36 32.04
C THR A 489 -6.36 -14.52 33.21
N GLY A 490 -5.64 -15.65 33.31
CA GLY A 490 -4.64 -15.88 34.34
C GLY A 490 -3.47 -14.89 34.29
N LEU A 491 -3.05 -14.48 33.09
CA LEU A 491 -1.98 -13.52 32.91
C LEU A 491 -2.36 -12.15 33.50
N TYR A 492 -3.53 -11.63 33.15
CA TYR A 492 -4.00 -10.30 33.61
C TYR A 492 -4.42 -10.27 35.08
N THR A 493 -4.93 -11.38 35.62
CA THR A 493 -5.48 -11.42 36.98
C THR A 493 -4.49 -11.88 38.06
N LYS A 494 -3.44 -12.62 37.68
CA LYS A 494 -2.49 -13.20 38.64
C LYS A 494 -1.05 -12.82 38.34
N VAL A 495 -0.57 -13.11 37.13
CA VAL A 495 0.87 -13.01 36.79
C VAL A 495 1.33 -11.56 36.70
N LEU A 496 0.60 -10.73 35.95
CA LEU A 496 1.01 -9.35 35.71
C LEU A 496 0.91 -8.43 36.93
N PRO A 497 -0.12 -8.53 37.78
CA PRO A 497 -0.12 -7.86 39.08
C PRO A 497 1.11 -8.19 39.92
N GLU A 498 1.57 -9.44 39.87
CA GLU A 498 2.74 -9.90 40.61
C GLU A 498 4.05 -9.33 40.05
N PHE A 499 4.16 -9.23 38.72
CA PHE A 499 5.32 -8.60 38.10
C PHE A 499 5.43 -7.13 38.51
N GLU A 500 4.33 -6.38 38.46
CA GLU A 500 4.33 -5.00 38.94
C GLU A 500 4.57 -4.92 40.46
N ARG A 501 4.15 -5.91 41.27
CA ARG A 501 4.47 -5.96 42.71
C ARG A 501 5.99 -6.06 42.93
N ILE A 502 6.66 -6.97 42.22
CA ILE A 502 8.11 -7.15 42.28
C ILE A 502 8.85 -5.88 41.86
N LEU A 503 8.44 -5.29 40.73
CA LEU A 503 9.03 -4.02 40.27
C LEU A 503 8.84 -2.91 41.31
N ARG A 504 7.64 -2.76 41.89
CA ARG A 504 7.37 -1.76 42.93
C ARG A 504 8.23 -1.97 44.17
N GLN A 505 8.48 -3.21 44.59
CA GLN A 505 9.38 -3.50 45.71
C GLN A 505 10.82 -3.12 45.44
N ALA A 506 11.24 -3.19 44.17
CA ALA A 506 12.54 -2.70 43.71
C ALA A 506 12.60 -1.17 43.52
N GLY A 507 11.53 -0.44 43.85
CA GLY A 507 11.43 1.01 43.65
C GLY A 507 11.09 1.43 42.21
N ASP A 508 10.63 0.49 41.38
CA ASP A 508 10.27 0.72 39.99
C ASP A 508 8.75 0.76 39.80
N GLY A 509 8.22 1.94 39.48
CA GLY A 509 6.79 2.18 39.26
C GLY A 509 6.29 1.88 37.84
N THR A 510 7.04 1.13 37.03
CA THR A 510 6.66 0.88 35.63
C THR A 510 5.35 0.11 35.51
N LYS A 511 4.39 0.68 34.79
CA LYS A 511 3.15 0.00 34.38
C LYS A 511 3.41 -0.90 33.15
N LEU A 512 3.19 -2.20 33.32
CA LEU A 512 3.44 -3.21 32.29
C LEU A 512 2.20 -3.53 31.45
N TYR A 513 1.00 -3.37 32.01
CA TYR A 513 -0.24 -3.81 31.39
C TYR A 513 -1.41 -2.86 31.67
N VAL A 514 -2.49 -2.97 30.89
CA VAL A 514 -3.75 -2.26 31.14
C VAL A 514 -4.54 -2.96 32.24
N ASN A 515 -5.25 -2.20 33.08
CA ASN A 515 -6.03 -2.83 34.16
C ASN A 515 -7.22 -3.62 33.57
N CYS A 516 -7.33 -4.88 33.98
CA CYS A 516 -8.50 -5.72 33.76
C CYS A 516 -9.47 -5.50 34.92
N ILE A 517 -10.61 -4.87 34.66
CA ILE A 517 -11.60 -4.51 35.68
C ILE A 517 -12.64 -5.62 35.92
N TYR A 518 -12.81 -6.51 34.95
CA TYR A 518 -13.70 -7.66 35.09
C TYR A 518 -13.25 -8.81 34.20
N HIS A 519 -13.49 -10.03 34.69
CA HIS A 519 -13.30 -11.23 33.90
C HIS A 519 -14.33 -12.30 34.29
N SER A 520 -14.70 -13.14 33.33
CA SER A 520 -15.46 -14.36 33.59
C SER A 520 -15.09 -15.45 32.60
N LEU A 521 -15.13 -16.70 33.06
CA LEU A 521 -14.99 -17.90 32.22
C LEU A 521 -16.33 -18.62 32.03
N ALA A 522 -17.36 -18.28 32.84
CA ALA A 522 -18.70 -18.87 32.78
C ALA A 522 -19.75 -17.90 33.37
N PRO A 523 -20.95 -17.77 32.78
CA PRO A 523 -21.45 -18.48 31.60
C PRO A 523 -20.83 -17.99 30.28
N HIS A 524 -20.25 -16.78 30.26
CA HIS A 524 -19.60 -16.19 29.10
C HIS A 524 -18.12 -15.98 29.36
N GLN A 525 -17.28 -16.24 28.35
CA GLN A 525 -15.86 -15.94 28.39
C GLN A 525 -15.64 -14.48 27.99
N VAL A 526 -15.35 -13.63 28.97
CA VAL A 526 -15.23 -12.18 28.80
C VAL A 526 -14.10 -11.60 29.66
N LEU A 527 -13.37 -10.65 29.08
CA LEU A 527 -12.40 -9.79 29.75
C LEU A 527 -12.78 -8.34 29.47
N ILE A 528 -12.74 -7.48 30.48
CA ILE A 528 -13.05 -6.04 30.36
C ILE A 528 -11.88 -5.25 30.90
N PHE A 529 -11.38 -4.33 30.07
CA PHE A 529 -10.22 -3.49 30.33
C PHE A 529 -10.60 -2.02 30.31
N GLU A 530 -9.75 -1.20 30.91
CA GLU A 530 -9.74 0.24 30.68
C GLU A 530 -9.37 0.54 29.21
N ASP A 531 -9.93 1.60 28.64
CA ASP A 531 -9.60 2.01 27.28
C ASP A 531 -8.33 2.88 27.27
N LEU A 532 -7.24 2.29 26.77
CA LEU A 532 -5.96 2.97 26.66
C LEU A 532 -6.01 4.21 25.74
N VAL A 533 -6.97 4.28 24.81
CA VAL A 533 -7.12 5.46 23.94
C VAL A 533 -7.52 6.70 24.74
N GLU A 534 -8.33 6.55 25.79
CA GLU A 534 -8.67 7.65 26.71
C GLU A 534 -7.48 8.05 27.60
N MET A 535 -6.39 7.29 27.56
CA MET A 535 -5.13 7.55 28.26
C MET A 535 -4.03 8.03 27.31
N ASP A 536 -4.41 8.55 26.13
CA ASP A 536 -3.52 9.04 25.06
C ASP A 536 -2.59 7.99 24.43
N TYR A 537 -2.93 6.70 24.54
CA TYR A 537 -2.24 5.65 23.79
C TYR A 537 -2.84 5.48 22.40
N PHE A 538 -1.99 5.15 21.43
CA PHE A 538 -2.39 4.83 20.08
C PHE A 538 -1.60 3.62 19.57
N VAL A 539 -2.20 2.88 18.64
CA VAL A 539 -1.52 1.78 17.94
C VAL A 539 -0.80 2.35 16.73
N LEU A 540 0.51 2.09 16.61
CA LEU A 540 1.27 2.43 15.41
C LEU A 540 0.85 1.51 14.27
N ARG A 541 0.07 2.05 13.31
CA ARG A 541 -0.42 1.33 12.13
C ARG A 541 0.18 1.86 10.82
N ASP A 542 0.40 3.16 10.74
CA ASP A 542 0.67 3.84 9.47
C ASP A 542 2.16 4.09 9.18
N ARG A 543 3.03 3.71 10.12
CA ARG A 543 4.49 3.80 9.98
C ARG A 543 5.20 2.79 10.87
N ASP A 544 6.46 2.52 10.53
CA ASP A 544 7.36 1.82 11.41
C ASP A 544 7.60 2.60 12.71
N GLY A 545 7.90 1.88 13.79
CA GLY A 545 8.26 2.47 15.07
C GLY A 545 9.56 3.26 14.96
N ALA A 546 9.58 4.47 15.51
CA ALA A 546 10.79 5.25 15.65
C ALA A 546 11.73 4.57 16.68
N LEU A 547 13.02 4.90 16.62
CA LEU A 547 14.02 4.24 17.47
C LEU A 547 13.71 4.41 18.97
N ASP A 548 13.17 5.57 19.38
CA ASP A 548 12.78 5.81 20.77
C ASP A 548 11.56 4.97 21.19
N GLU A 549 10.58 4.77 20.31
CA GLU A 549 9.43 3.89 20.52
C GLU A 549 9.88 2.43 20.66
N ILE A 550 10.77 1.98 19.78
CA ILE A 550 11.38 0.65 19.83
C ILE A 550 12.14 0.46 21.16
N HIS A 551 12.94 1.44 21.57
CA HIS A 551 13.64 1.39 22.85
C HIS A 551 12.66 1.27 24.04
N ARG A 552 11.52 1.97 24.02
CA ARG A 552 10.50 1.86 25.07
C ARG A 552 9.89 0.45 25.12
N VAL A 553 9.66 -0.17 23.97
CA VAL A 553 9.17 -1.56 23.88
C VAL A 553 10.18 -2.53 24.50
N TYR A 554 11.44 -2.47 24.08
CA TYR A 554 12.50 -3.33 24.65
C TYR A 554 12.72 -3.09 26.13
N PHE A 555 12.64 -1.84 26.58
CA PHE A 555 12.75 -1.50 27.99
C PHE A 555 11.64 -2.14 28.84
N LYS A 556 10.38 -2.07 28.40
CA LYS A 556 9.27 -2.75 29.08
C LYS A 556 9.41 -4.28 29.02
N LEU A 557 9.82 -4.83 27.88
CA LEU A 557 10.02 -6.28 27.72
C LEU A 557 11.16 -6.81 28.61
N ALA A 558 12.26 -6.07 28.75
CA ALA A 558 13.35 -6.45 29.64
C ALA A 558 12.89 -6.51 31.11
N LYS A 559 12.09 -5.53 31.56
CA LYS A 559 11.50 -5.53 32.91
C LYS A 559 10.52 -6.67 33.10
N TRP A 560 9.71 -6.97 32.09
CA TRP A 560 8.82 -8.12 32.10
C TRP A 560 9.60 -9.41 32.30
N HIS A 561 10.67 -9.65 31.54
CA HIS A 561 11.51 -10.83 31.69
C HIS A 561 12.20 -10.90 33.05
N ALA A 562 12.71 -9.77 33.56
CA ALA A 562 13.33 -9.71 34.88
C ALA A 562 12.33 -10.07 35.99
N ALA A 563 11.11 -9.52 35.94
CA ALA A 563 10.05 -9.85 36.87
C ALA A 563 9.62 -11.32 36.76
N SER A 564 9.52 -11.86 35.55
CA SER A 564 9.16 -13.27 35.35
C SER A 564 10.18 -14.24 35.96
N LEU A 565 11.47 -13.95 35.82
CA LEU A 565 12.54 -14.75 36.43
C LEU A 565 12.48 -14.68 37.95
N LYS A 566 12.14 -13.50 38.51
CA LYS A 566 12.01 -13.34 39.95
C LYS A 566 10.81 -14.11 40.51
N VAL A 567 9.66 -14.11 39.82
CA VAL A 567 8.51 -14.95 40.20
C VAL A 567 8.90 -16.43 40.22
N GLN A 568 9.61 -16.91 39.19
CA GLN A 568 10.07 -18.30 39.15
C GLN A 568 11.01 -18.64 40.31
N GLU A 569 11.90 -17.72 40.69
CA GLU A 569 12.77 -17.89 41.85
C GLU A 569 11.95 -17.97 43.16
N GLU A 570 11.00 -17.04 43.37
CA GLU A 570 10.16 -17.00 44.58
C GLU A 570 9.24 -18.23 44.69
N GLU A 571 8.68 -18.72 43.59
CA GLU A 571 7.88 -19.94 43.54
C GLU A 571 8.73 -21.20 43.78
N PHE A 572 9.94 -21.26 43.22
CA PHE A 572 10.89 -22.35 43.46
C PHE A 572 11.26 -22.45 44.95
N TRP A 573 11.58 -21.32 45.59
CA TRP A 573 11.89 -21.31 47.02
C TRP A 573 10.67 -21.63 47.90
N SER A 574 9.48 -21.17 47.52
CA SER A 574 8.23 -21.50 48.21
C SER A 574 7.92 -23.00 48.13
N ALA A 575 8.15 -23.62 46.97
CA ALA A 575 8.02 -25.07 46.79
C ALA A 575 9.03 -25.84 47.66
N CYS A 576 10.31 -25.44 47.69
CA CYS A 576 11.35 -26.07 48.53
C CYS A 576 11.07 -25.97 50.04
N ILE A 577 10.48 -24.86 50.50
CA ILE A 577 10.07 -24.68 51.91
C ILE A 577 8.86 -25.56 52.24
N SER A 578 7.90 -25.71 51.32
CA SER A 578 6.70 -26.53 51.52
C SER A 578 6.95 -28.04 51.53
N THR A 579 8.01 -28.51 50.86
CA THR A 579 8.37 -29.94 50.77
C THR A 579 9.36 -30.43 51.82
N ASN A 580 9.77 -29.58 52.78
CA ASN A 580 10.71 -29.90 53.86
C ASN A 580 12.04 -30.51 53.36
N THR A 581 12.57 -30.01 52.24
CA THR A 581 13.86 -30.43 51.65
C THR A 581 15.02 -29.48 52.00
N LEU A 582 14.89 -28.68 53.06
CA LEU A 582 15.97 -27.86 53.64
C LEU A 582 16.82 -28.68 54.61
N ASN A 583 17.46 -29.73 54.11
CA ASN A 583 18.43 -30.50 54.89
C ASN A 583 19.59 -30.99 54.00
N PHE A 584 20.16 -30.13 53.16
CA PHE A 584 21.53 -30.32 52.66
C PHE A 584 22.14 -28.95 52.38
N PHE A 585 23.38 -28.76 52.83
CA PHE A 585 24.22 -27.54 52.85
C PHE A 585 24.15 -26.71 54.14
N SER A 586 24.68 -27.31 55.22
CA SER A 586 25.59 -26.65 56.16
C SER A 586 27.03 -26.90 55.76
#